data_AF-A0A3D5RV19-F1
#
_entry.id   AF-A0A3D5RV19-F1
#
_cell.length_a   1.000
_cell.length_b   1.000
_cell.length_c   1.000
_cell.angle_alpha   90.00
_cell.angle_beta   90.00
_cell.angle_gamma   90.00
#
_symmetry.space_group_name_H-M   'P 1'
#
loop_
_entity.id
_entity.type
_entity.pdbx_description
1 polymer ?
#
loop_
_entity_poly.entity_id
_entity_poly.type
_entity_poly.pdbx_seq_one_letter_code
_entity_poly.pdbx_strand_id
1 'polypeptide(L)'
;MPLPPIYELGFATAMYGLLLYIIYVGVRQYYYVHFQQRSVRNTLVWLGAFGMVLGIIAFLNKYRQAMSMIEEAGDISPALVAGAISGAITYPILGLVILGVSFLFKHLNQ
;
A
#
# COMPACT_ATOMS: atom_id res chain seq x y z
N MET A 1 20.89 -4.47 -20.67
CA MET A 1 20.97 -5.18 -19.36
C MET A 1 19.62 -4.99 -18.67
N PRO A 2 18.87 -6.06 -18.34
CA PRO A 2 17.68 -5.91 -17.51
C PRO A 2 18.10 -5.37 -16.13
N LEU A 3 17.46 -4.28 -15.69
CA LEU A 3 17.70 -3.70 -14.38
C LEU A 3 17.41 -4.76 -13.29
N PRO A 4 18.26 -4.88 -12.25
CA PRO A 4 18.04 -5.87 -11.20
C PRO A 4 16.67 -5.64 -10.51
N PRO A 5 16.06 -6.69 -9.91
CA PRO A 5 14.68 -6.70 -9.40
C PRO A 5 14.49 -5.92 -8.09
N ILE A 6 15.07 -4.72 -7.99
CA ILE A 6 14.93 -3.79 -6.87
C ILE A 6 13.50 -3.22 -6.82
N TYR A 7 12.76 -3.26 -7.94
CA TYR A 7 11.43 -2.64 -8.07
C TYR A 7 10.29 -3.39 -7.38
N GLU A 8 10.33 -4.73 -7.24
CA GLU A 8 9.24 -5.47 -6.56
C GLU A 8 9.28 -5.27 -5.04
N LEU A 9 10.49 -5.32 -4.48
CA LEU A 9 10.75 -5.11 -3.06
C LEU A 9 10.44 -3.66 -2.66
N GLY A 10 10.77 -2.67 -3.49
CA GLY A 10 10.61 -1.25 -3.14
C GLY A 10 9.18 -0.85 -2.73
N PHE A 11 8.18 -1.16 -3.56
CA PHE A 11 6.80 -0.74 -3.29
C PHE A 11 6.17 -1.50 -2.12
N ALA A 12 6.31 -2.83 -2.10
CA ALA A 12 5.76 -3.62 -1.00
C ALA A 12 6.39 -3.23 0.33
N THR A 13 7.73 -3.13 0.39
CA THR A 13 8.45 -2.70 1.60
C THR A 13 8.07 -1.29 2.02
N ALA A 14 7.92 -0.34 1.09
CA ALA A 14 7.47 1.01 1.42
C ALA A 14 6.04 1.03 1.99
N MET A 15 5.13 0.23 1.43
CA MET A 15 3.75 0.13 1.91
C MET A 15 3.67 -0.55 3.28
N TYR A 16 4.41 -1.63 3.52
CA TYR A 16 4.51 -2.25 4.84
C TYR A 16 5.17 -1.34 5.87
N GLY A 17 6.21 -0.59 5.47
CA GLY A 17 6.84 0.42 6.32
C GLY A 17 5.87 1.54 6.70
N LEU A 18 5.07 2.01 5.74
CA LEU A 18 4.02 3.00 5.98
C LEU A 18 2.94 2.45 6.93
N LEU A 19 2.53 1.20 6.75
CA LEU A 19 1.56 0.53 7.63
C LEU A 19 2.09 0.45 9.07
N LEU A 20 3.33 -0.02 9.25
CA LEU A 20 3.98 -0.09 10.58
C LEU A 20 4.10 1.29 11.22
N TYR A 21 4.45 2.31 10.43
CA TYR A 21 4.50 3.69 10.91
C TYR A 21 3.13 4.20 11.37
N ILE A 22 2.06 3.95 10.61
CA ILE A 22 0.69 4.32 10.98
C ILE A 22 0.27 3.60 12.26
N ILE A 23 0.59 2.31 12.40
CA ILE A 23 0.30 1.53 13.62
C ILE A 23 1.05 2.14 14.81
N TYR A 24 2.34 2.39 14.68
CA TYR A 24 3.15 2.96 15.75
C TYR A 24 2.62 4.33 16.21
N VAL A 25 2.37 5.24 15.26
CA VAL A 25 1.83 6.56 15.60
C VAL A 25 0.41 6.43 16.16
N GLY A 26 -0.42 5.58 15.59
CA GLY A 26 -1.79 5.33 16.05
C GLY A 26 -1.87 4.84 17.49
N VAL A 27 -1.06 3.85 17.86
CA VAL A 27 -0.96 3.34 19.23
C VAL A 27 -0.44 4.41 20.18
N ARG A 28 0.57 5.19 19.77
CA ARG A 28 1.10 6.28 20.59
C ARG A 28 0.05 7.37 20.82
N GLN A 29 -0.72 7.73 19.80
CA GLN A 29 -1.82 8.69 19.92
C GLN A 29 -2.91 8.17 20.86
N TYR A 30 -3.31 6.90 20.72
CA TYR A 30 -4.27 6.24 21.58
C TYR A 30 -3.86 6.35 23.06
N TYR A 31 -2.59 6.06 23.35
CA TYR A 31 -2.05 6.17 24.70
C TYR A 31 -2.13 7.60 25.24
N TYR A 32 -1.79 8.61 24.44
CA TYR A 32 -1.87 10.01 24.87
C TYR A 32 -3.29 10.50 25.13
N VAL A 33 -4.25 10.08 24.31
CA VAL A 33 -5.65 10.45 24.48
C VAL A 33 -6.23 9.80 25.74
N HIS A 34 -6.01 8.50 25.92
CA HIS A 34 -6.69 7.72 26.97
C HIS A 34 -6.01 7.79 28.34
N PHE A 35 -4.68 7.85 28.38
CA PHE A 35 -3.93 7.81 29.65
C PHE A 35 -3.38 9.17 30.08
N GLN A 36 -3.08 10.07 29.12
CA GLN A 36 -2.55 11.40 29.44
C GLN A 36 -3.56 12.53 29.26
N GLN A 37 -4.79 12.22 28.80
CA GLN A 37 -5.86 13.20 28.53
C GLN A 37 -5.40 14.36 27.63
N ARG A 38 -4.46 14.08 26.71
CA ARG A 38 -3.93 15.07 25.77
C ARG A 38 -4.71 15.01 24.45
N SER A 39 -5.15 16.17 23.98
CA SER A 39 -5.73 16.28 22.65
C SER A 39 -4.67 16.05 21.57
N VAL A 40 -4.97 15.14 20.66
CA VAL A 40 -4.15 14.88 19.47
C VAL A 40 -4.87 15.42 18.25
N ARG A 41 -4.25 16.40 17.57
CA ARG A 41 -4.88 17.09 16.43
C ARG A 41 -4.52 16.49 15.06
N ASN A 42 -3.52 15.60 15.00
CA ASN A 42 -2.99 15.06 13.75
C ASN A 42 -3.74 13.80 13.32
N THR A 43 -4.42 13.88 12.17
CA THR A 43 -5.13 12.74 11.58
C THR A 43 -4.20 11.86 10.76
N LEU A 44 -4.28 10.54 10.98
CA LEU A 44 -3.55 9.53 10.19
C LEU A 44 -4.22 9.23 8.85
N VAL A 45 -5.40 9.80 8.59
CA VAL A 45 -6.18 9.56 7.36
C VAL A 45 -5.42 9.99 6.11
N TRP A 46 -4.68 11.10 6.16
CA TRP A 46 -3.88 11.56 5.01
C TRP A 46 -2.77 10.55 4.65
N LEU A 47 -2.13 9.95 5.66
CA LEU A 47 -1.13 8.89 5.43
C LEU A 47 -1.79 7.62 4.87
N GLY A 48 -3.00 7.31 5.33
CA GLY A 48 -3.82 6.23 4.78
C GLY A 48 -4.15 6.43 3.30
N ALA A 49 -4.61 7.63 2.95
CA ALA A 49 -4.94 8.01 1.58
C ALA A 49 -3.71 7.99 0.67
N PHE A 50 -2.56 8.43 1.19
CA PHE A 50 -1.29 8.32 0.48
C PHE A 50 -0.89 6.86 0.22
N GLY A 51 -1.08 5.97 1.20
CA GLY A 51 -0.87 4.53 1.03
C GLY A 51 -1.74 3.92 -0.08
N MET A 52 -3.00 4.35 -0.20
CA MET A 52 -3.88 3.94 -1.29
C MET A 52 -3.36 4.39 -2.67
N VAL A 53 -2.95 5.65 -2.78
CA VAL A 53 -2.37 6.19 -4.04
C VAL A 53 -1.10 5.40 -4.42
N LEU A 54 -0.22 5.12 -3.46
CA LEU A 54 0.96 4.29 -3.71
C LEU A 54 0.60 2.88 -4.18
N GLY A 55 -0.45 2.27 -3.60
CA GLY A 55 -0.95 0.97 -4.03
C GLY A 55 -1.43 0.95 -5.49
N ILE A 56 -2.12 2.00 -5.92
CA ILE A 56 -2.57 2.18 -7.31
C ILE A 56 -1.37 2.36 -8.25
N ILE A 57 -0.39 3.18 -7.87
CA ILE A 57 0.83 3.38 -8.67
C ILE A 57 1.62 2.08 -8.82
N ALA A 58 1.76 1.31 -7.73
CA ALA A 58 2.43 0.02 -7.74
C ALA A 58 1.71 -0.99 -8.64
N PHE A 59 0.38 -1.04 -8.57
CA PHE A 59 -0.44 -1.83 -9.49
C PHE A 59 -0.16 -1.51 -10.95
N LEU A 60 -0.22 -0.23 -11.33
CA LEU A 60 -0.01 0.19 -12.71
C LEU A 60 1.41 -0.16 -13.22
N ASN A 61 2.43 0.02 -12.37
CA ASN A 61 3.80 -0.34 -12.71
C ASN A 61 3.97 -1.85 -12.91
N LYS A 62 3.40 -2.66 -12.01
CA LYS A 62 3.46 -4.13 -12.07
C LYS A 62 2.69 -4.69 -13.26
N TYR A 63 1.49 -4.17 -13.47
CA TYR A 63 0.68 -4.52 -14.64
C TYR A 63 1.43 -4.19 -15.94
N ARG A 64 2.02 -3.00 -16.04
CA ARG A 64 2.82 -2.60 -17.22
C ARG A 64 4.03 -3.53 -17.44
N GLN A 65 4.76 -3.89 -16.40
CA GLN A 65 5.89 -4.82 -16.49
C GLN A 65 5.45 -6.22 -16.93
N ALA A 66 4.33 -6.71 -16.40
CA ALA A 66 3.81 -8.01 -16.79
C ALA A 66 3.33 -8.01 -18.25
N MET A 67 2.66 -6.95 -18.69
CA MET A 67 2.25 -6.80 -20.10
C MET A 67 3.45 -6.72 -21.05
N SER A 68 4.52 -6.00 -20.70
CA SER A 68 5.73 -5.96 -21.55
C SER A 68 6.39 -7.33 -21.68
N MET A 69 6.41 -8.14 -20.61
CA MET A 69 6.93 -9.51 -20.66
C MET A 69 6.06 -10.43 -21.52
N ILE A 70 4.73 -10.26 -21.48
CA ILE A 70 3.78 -11.01 -22.32
C ILE A 70 3.97 -10.64 -23.81
N GLU A 71 4.11 -9.35 -24.11
CA GLU A 71 4.38 -8.87 -25.46
C GLU A 71 5.73 -9.40 -26.00
N GLU A 72 6.78 -9.40 -25.18
CA GLU A 72 8.09 -9.99 -25.52
C GLU A 72 8.03 -11.51 -25.77
N ALA A 73 7.15 -12.22 -25.06
CA ALA A 73 6.94 -13.65 -25.24
C ALA A 73 6.13 -13.98 -26.52
N GLY A 74 5.46 -12.99 -27.12
CA GLY A 74 4.67 -13.17 -28.35
C GLY A 74 3.37 -13.96 -28.18
N ASP A 75 2.96 -14.26 -26.94
CA ASP A 75 1.73 -15.01 -26.62
C ASP A 75 0.82 -14.20 -25.71
N ILE A 76 -0.19 -13.55 -26.30
CA ILE A 76 -1.21 -12.80 -25.55
C ILE A 76 -2.38 -13.74 -25.22
N SER A 77 -2.12 -14.76 -24.42
CA SER A 77 -3.20 -15.61 -23.91
C SER A 77 -3.96 -14.90 -22.76
N PRO A 78 -5.29 -14.99 -22.70
CA PRO A 78 -6.08 -14.43 -21.61
C PRO A 78 -5.65 -14.94 -20.22
N ALA A 79 -5.10 -16.16 -20.14
CA ALA A 79 -4.58 -16.75 -18.91
C ALA A 79 -3.35 -16.00 -18.39
N LEU A 80 -2.43 -15.59 -19.27
CA LEU A 80 -1.25 -14.81 -18.89
C LEU A 80 -1.62 -13.42 -18.39
N VAL A 81 -2.57 -12.76 -19.07
CA VAL A 81 -3.09 -11.45 -18.65
C VAL A 81 -3.80 -11.55 -17.29
N ALA A 82 -4.60 -12.60 -17.08
CA ALA A 82 -5.24 -12.84 -15.79
C ALA A 82 -4.23 -13.06 -14.66
N GLY A 83 -3.15 -13.81 -14.93
CA GLY A 83 -2.04 -14.01 -13.99
C GLY A 83 -1.34 -12.70 -13.63
N ALA A 84 -1.06 -11.86 -14.63
CA ALA A 84 -0.48 -10.53 -14.45
C ALA A 84 -1.32 -9.62 -13.55
N ILE A 85 -2.64 -9.58 -13.77
CA ILE A 85 -3.57 -8.81 -12.96
C ILE A 85 -3.62 -9.36 -11.54
N SER A 86 -3.70 -10.69 -11.39
CA SER A 86 -3.76 -11.35 -10.07
C SER A 86 -2.53 -11.06 -9.21
N GLY A 87 -1.34 -11.00 -9.80
CA GLY A 87 -0.13 -10.60 -9.07
C GLY A 87 -0.15 -9.12 -8.64
N ALA A 88 -0.61 -8.23 -9.54
CA ALA A 88 -0.60 -6.79 -9.30
C ALA A 88 -1.70 -6.31 -8.32
N ILE A 89 -2.86 -6.99 -8.25
CA ILE A 89 -4.00 -6.53 -7.44
C ILE A 89 -3.75 -6.54 -5.93
N THR A 90 -2.68 -7.20 -5.50
CA THR A 90 -2.22 -7.22 -4.11
C THR A 90 -1.86 -5.82 -3.59
N TYR A 91 -1.32 -4.93 -4.43
CA TYR A 91 -0.90 -3.59 -4.00
C TYR A 91 -2.08 -2.66 -3.67
N PRO A 92 -3.14 -2.54 -4.49
CA PRO A 92 -4.33 -1.77 -4.13
C PRO A 92 -5.02 -2.31 -2.87
N ILE A 93 -5.05 -3.63 -2.70
CA ILE A 93 -5.60 -4.25 -1.48
C ILE A 93 -4.80 -3.79 -0.25
N LEU A 94 -3.47 -3.83 -0.31
CA LEU A 94 -2.62 -3.33 0.79
C LEU A 94 -2.84 -1.83 1.04
N GLY A 95 -3.03 -1.04 -0.02
CA GLY A 95 -3.37 0.38 0.07
C GLY A 95 -4.70 0.63 0.80
N LEU A 96 -5.72 -0.17 0.49
CA LEU A 96 -7.02 -0.14 1.18
C LEU A 96 -6.89 -0.54 2.66
N VAL A 97 -6.06 -1.55 2.96
CA VAL A 97 -5.78 -1.95 4.36
C VAL A 97 -5.15 -0.80 5.13
N ILE A 98 -4.14 -0.14 4.55
CA ILE A 98 -3.50 1.04 5.16
C ILE A 98 -4.51 2.15 5.42
N LEU A 99 -5.37 2.46 4.45
CA LEU A 99 -6.43 3.46 4.60
C LEU A 99 -7.44 3.07 5.71
N GLY A 100 -7.87 1.81 5.73
CA GLY A 100 -8.79 1.28 6.74
C GLY A 100 -8.22 1.37 8.15
N VAL A 101 -6.96 1.00 8.34
CA VAL A 101 -6.26 1.13 9.64
C VAL A 101 -6.15 2.59 10.06
N SER A 102 -5.86 3.51 9.13
CA SER A 102 -5.86 4.96 9.44
C SER A 102 -7.23 5.48 9.89
N PHE A 103 -8.32 5.01 9.28
CA PHE A 103 -9.68 5.35 9.71
C PHE A 103 -10.02 4.76 11.08
N LEU A 104 -9.59 3.53 11.34
CA LEU A 104 -9.77 2.89 12.64
C LEU A 104 -9.11 3.73 13.76
N PHE A 105 -7.85 4.12 13.57
CA PHE A 105 -7.17 4.98 14.57
C PHE A 105 -7.79 6.36 14.69
N LYS A 106 -8.30 6.96 13.60
CA LYS A 106 -9.08 8.20 13.71
C LYS A 106 -10.29 8.01 14.62
N HIS A 107 -11.02 6.90 14.48
CA HIS A 107 -12.19 6.64 15.32
C HIS A 107 -11.82 6.35 16.78
N LEU A 108 -10.73 5.61 17.01
CA LEU A 108 -10.26 5.27 18.36
C LEU A 108 -9.63 6.45 19.11
N ASN A 109 -9.07 7.44 18.40
CA ASN A 109 -8.32 8.56 19.01
C ASN A 109 -9.11 9.88 19.05
N GLN A 110 -10.41 9.84 18.73
CA GLN A 110 -11.37 10.92 18.95
C GLN A 110 -11.87 10.92 20.39
#